data_AF-A0A8S2V4L5-F1
#
_entry.id   AF-A0A8S2V4L5-F1
#
_cell.length_a   1.000
_cell.length_b   1.000
_cell.length_c   1.000
_cell.angle_alpha   90.00
_cell.angle_beta   90.00
_cell.angle_gamma   90.00
#
_symmetry.space_group_name_H-M   'P 1'
#
loop_
_entity.id
_entity.type
_entity.pdbx_description
1 polymer ?
#
loop_
_entity_poly.entity_id
_entity_poly.type
_entity_poly.pdbx_seq_one_letter_code
_entity_poly.pdbx_strand_id
1 'polypeptide(L)' 'VDRYKLSNGRSIILLAEGRLVNLGCAHGHPSFVMSNSFSNQVLAQIELYTKRSQYSVGVFILPKK' A
#
# COMPACT_ATOMS: atom_id res chain seq x y z
N VAL A 1 0.92 -18.24 -9.63
CA VAL A 1 2.09 -18.99 -9.13
C VAL A 1 2.58 -19.75 -10.33
N ASP A 2 3.72 -19.33 -10.84
CA ASP A 2 4.09 -19.61 -12.22
C ASP A 2 5.50 -20.20 -12.23
N ARG A 3 5.70 -21.27 -12.99
CA ARG A 3 7.01 -21.91 -13.12
C ARG A 3 7.59 -21.56 -14.48
N TYR A 4 8.75 -20.91 -14.48
CA TYR A 4 9.51 -20.61 -15.69
C TYR A 4 10.69 -21.58 -15.80
N LYS A 5 10.71 -22.36 -16.89
CA LYS A 5 11.86 -23.21 -17.23
C LYS A 5 12.89 -22.38 -17.98
N LEU A 6 14.12 -22.36 -17.48
CA LEU A 6 15.25 -21.67 -18.08
C LEU A 6 15.93 -22.56 -19.13
N SER A 7 16.70 -21.94 -20.03
CA SER A 7 17.46 -22.63 -21.09
C SER A 7 18.46 -23.66 -20.54
N ASN A 8 19.01 -23.43 -19.34
CA ASN A 8 19.92 -24.37 -18.66
C ASN A 8 19.22 -25.53 -17.93
N GLY A 9 17.90 -25.69 -18.12
CA GLY A 9 17.11 -26.76 -17.51
C GLY A 9 16.66 -26.52 -16.08
N ARG A 10 17.16 -25.48 -15.40
CA ARG A 10 16.64 -25.06 -14.07
C ARG A 10 15.27 -24.41 -14.20
N SER A 11 14.53 -24.32 -13.10
CA SER A 11 13.24 -23.63 -13.07
C SER A 11 13.20 -22.58 -11.96
N ILE A 12 12.47 -21.49 -12.19
CA ILE A 12 12.14 -20.45 -11.22
C ILE A 12 10.64 -20.50 -10.94
N ILE A 13 10.24 -20.31 -9.68
CA ILE A 13 8.85 -20.05 -9.31
C ILE A 13 8.69 -18.54 -9.15
N LEU A 14 7.81 -17.95 -9.94
CA LEU A 14 7.39 -16.56 -9.81
C LEU A 14 6.04 -16.52 -9.10
N LEU A 15 5.97 -15.70 -8.06
CA LEU A 15 4.74 -15.45 -7.32
C LEU A 15 4.12 -14.14 -7.78
N ALA A 16 2.78 -14.11 -7.83
CA ALA A 16 1.99 -12.94 -8.21
C ALA A 16 2.43 -12.25 -9.52
N GLU A 17 3.02 -12.98 -10.48
CA GLU A 17 3.60 -12.41 -11.72
C GLU A 17 4.59 -11.25 -11.44
N GLY A 18 5.27 -11.27 -10.28
CA GLY A 18 6.17 -10.20 -9.86
C GLY A 18 5.48 -8.98 -9.22
N ARG A 19 4.15 -9.02 -9.05
CA ARG A 19 3.39 -8.02 -8.28
C ARG A 19 3.54 -8.26 -6.77
N LEU A 20 2.89 -7.41 -5.98
CA LEU A 20 2.95 -7.48 -4.51
C LEU A 20 2.46 -8.83 -4.00
N VAL A 21 3.40 -9.67 -3.57
CA VAL A 21 3.14 -11.06 -3.17
C VAL A 21 2.24 -11.17 -1.94
N ASN A 22 2.34 -10.23 -0.99
CA ASN A 22 1.50 -10.23 0.21
C ASN A 22 0.03 -9.96 -0.11
N LEU A 23 -0.27 -9.18 -1.16
CA LEU A 23 -1.63 -8.92 -1.62
C LEU A 23 -2.10 -9.96 -2.66
N GLY A 24 -1.19 -10.46 -3.49
CA GLY A 24 -1.51 -11.38 -4.59
C GLY A 24 -1.49 -12.86 -4.22
N CYS A 25 -0.78 -13.25 -3.16
CA CYS A 25 -0.67 -14.63 -2.69
C CYS A 25 -1.10 -14.81 -1.23
N ALA A 26 -1.59 -13.74 -0.58
CA ALA A 26 -2.19 -13.75 0.75
C ALA A 26 -3.23 -12.62 0.86
N HIS A 27 -3.54 -12.15 2.07
CA HIS A 27 -4.56 -11.13 2.32
C HIS A 27 -3.98 -9.76 2.72
N GLY A 28 -2.68 -9.53 2.48
CA GLY A 28 -2.01 -8.28 2.85
C GLY A 28 -1.77 -8.14 4.35
N HIS A 29 -1.80 -6.90 4.81
CA HIS A 29 -1.55 -6.56 6.21
C HIS A 29 -2.80 -6.84 7.08
N PRO A 30 -2.63 -7.35 8.32
CA PRO A 30 -3.75 -7.55 9.25
C PRO A 30 -4.55 -6.27 9.52
N SER A 31 -5.82 -6.43 9.90
CA SER A 31 -6.74 -5.30 10.17
C SER A 31 -6.19 -4.33 11.22
N PHE A 32 -5.49 -4.82 12.26
CA PHE A 32 -4.92 -3.98 13.31
C PHE A 32 -3.91 -2.96 12.79
N VAL A 33 -2.99 -3.38 11.92
CA VAL A 33 -2.00 -2.46 11.32
C VAL A 33 -2.64 -1.55 10.28
N MET A 34 -3.61 -2.06 9.51
CA MET A 34 -4.37 -1.24 8.55
C MET A 34 -5.23 -0.18 9.24
N SER A 35 -5.73 -0.43 10.45
CA SER A 35 -6.48 0.55 11.24
C SER A 35 -5.70 1.84 11.48
N ASN A 36 -4.38 1.75 11.73
CA ASN A 36 -3.52 2.93 11.87
C ASN A 36 -3.45 3.74 10.56
N SER A 37 -3.28 3.04 9.44
CA SER A 37 -3.19 3.67 8.12
C SER A 37 -4.50 4.34 7.72
N PHE A 38 -5.63 3.65 7.91
CA PHE A 38 -6.95 4.18 7.56
C PHE A 38 -7.40 5.30 8.49
N SER A 39 -7.04 5.25 9.79
CA SER A 39 -7.26 6.37 10.70
C SER A 39 -6.56 7.64 10.22
N ASN A 40 -5.29 7.54 9.81
CA ASN A 40 -4.57 8.68 9.22
C ASN A 40 -5.22 9.17 7.92
N GLN A 41 -5.69 8.28 7.05
CA GLN A 41 -6.41 8.68 5.84
C GLN A 41 -7.69 9.45 6.16
N VAL A 42 -8.48 9.00 7.13
CA VAL A 42 -9.71 9.69 7.56
C VAL A 42 -9.39 11.05 8.17
N LEU A 43 -8.38 11.15 9.05
CA LEU A 43 -7.93 12.43 9.60
C LEU A 43 -7.49 13.41 8.51
N ALA A 44 -6.73 12.94 7.52
CA ALA A 44 -6.32 13.76 6.38
C ALA A 44 -7.51 14.23 5.54
N GLN A 45 -8.51 13.37 5.31
CA GLN A 45 -9.73 13.75 4.59
C GLN A 45 -10.52 14.81 5.36
N ILE A 46 -10.70 14.66 6.67
CA ILE A 46 -11.38 15.65 7.52
C ILE A 46 -10.65 16.99 7.47
N GLU A 47 -9.33 16.98 7.61
CA GLU A 47 -8.49 18.18 7.58
C GLU A 47 -8.61 18.93 6.25
N LEU A 48 -8.43 18.23 5.12
CA LEU A 48 -8.51 18.83 3.79
C LEU A 48 -9.91 19.33 3.44
N TYR A 49 -10.94 18.64 3.92
CA TYR A 49 -12.33 19.04 3.69
C TYR A 49 -12.72 20.27 4.52
N THR A 50 -12.37 20.29 5.81
CA THR A 50 -12.83 21.33 6.76
C THR A 50 -11.93 22.56 6.80
N LYS A 51 -10.63 22.44 6.46
CA LYS A 51 -9.64 23.53 6.52
C LYS A 51 -9.01 23.82 5.18
N ARG A 52 -9.74 23.61 4.08
CA ARG A 52 -9.25 23.74 2.70
C ARG A 52 -8.47 25.04 2.41
N SER A 53 -8.91 26.17 2.96
CA SER A 53 -8.27 27.48 2.75
C SER A 53 -6.90 27.63 3.43
N GLN A 54 -6.53 26.72 4.33
CA GLN A 54 -5.25 26.73 5.03
C GLN A 54 -4.14 26.00 4.25
N TYR A 55 -4.49 25.32 3.17
CA TYR A 55 -3.55 24.54 2.36
C TYR A 55 -3.45 25.13 0.94
N SER A 56 -2.24 25.51 0.54
CA SER A 56 -1.91 25.78 -0.86
C SER A 56 -1.76 24.48 -1.64
N VAL A 57 -1.68 24.55 -2.97
CA VAL A 57 -1.37 23.37 -3.78
C VAL A 57 0.02 22.87 -3.43
N GLY A 58 0.12 21.64 -2.91
CA GLY A 58 1.37 21.05 -2.45
C GLY A 58 1.16 19.71 -1.76
N VAL A 59 2.26 19.13 -1.28
CA VAL A 59 2.27 17.88 -0.51
C VAL A 59 2.54 18.22 0.95
N PHE A 60 1.67 17.76 1.84
CA PHE A 60 1.74 18.01 3.29
C PHE A 60 1.72 16.69 4.05
N ILE A 61 2.24 16.71 5.28
CA ILE A 61 2.21 15.59 6.21
C ILE A 61 1.27 15.96 7.36
N LEU A 62 0.54 14.98 7.89
CA LEU A 62 -0.27 15.18 9.09
C LEU A 62 0.59 15.72 10.25
N PRO A 63 0.06 16.64 11.08
CA PRO A 63 0.74 17.09 12.28
C PRO A 63 1.08 15.92 13.22
N LYS A 64 2.15 16.07 13.99
CA LYS A 64 2.64 15.01 14.91
C LYS A 64 1.73 14.81 16.15
N LYS A 65 0.82 15.73 16.43
CA LYS A 65 0.03 15.78 17.66
C LYS A 65 -1.45 15.63 17.35
#